data_AF-A0A2S6HGP8-F1
#
_entry.id   AF-A0A2S6HGP8-F1
#
_cell.length_a   1.000
_cell.length_b   1.000
_cell.length_c   1.000
_cell.angle_alpha   90.00
_cell.angle_beta   90.00
_cell.angle_gamma   90.00
#
_symmetry.space_group_name_H-M   'P 1'
#
loop_
_entity.id
_entity.type
_entity.pdbx_description
1 polymer ?
#
loop_
_entity_poly.entity_id
_entity_poly.type
_entity_poly.pdbx_seq_one_letter_code
_entity_poly.pdbx_strand_id
1 'polypeptide(L)' 'MTTQNTATADSSWTIFIEILSDEFTAKTGFGVYAHITPTDVNQAYQQYQLRNAPMRLFVREYVRHYV' A
#
# COMPACT_ATOMS: atom_id res chain seq x y z
N MET A 1 -18.49 -17.62 -19.23
CA MET A 1 -17.04 -17.38 -19.10
C MET A 1 -16.77 -16.99 -17.66
N THR A 2 -15.78 -17.64 -17.07
CA THR A 2 -15.60 -17.89 -15.63
C THR A 2 -15.27 -16.63 -14.83
N THR A 3 -16.15 -16.19 -13.94
CA THR A 3 -15.85 -15.20 -12.89
C THR A 3 -15.24 -15.94 -11.71
N GLN A 4 -13.95 -16.25 -11.80
CA GLN A 4 -13.13 -16.76 -10.69
C GLN A 4 -11.88 -15.88 -10.62
N ASN A 5 -11.58 -15.35 -9.42
CA ASN A 5 -10.37 -14.60 -9.01
C ASN A 5 -10.48 -13.08 -8.70
N THR A 6 -11.47 -12.62 -7.92
CA THR A 6 -11.40 -11.27 -7.28
C THR A 6 -11.05 -11.30 -5.79
N ALA A 7 -11.33 -12.40 -5.07
CA ALA A 7 -11.17 -12.44 -3.60
C ALA A 7 -9.71 -12.34 -3.08
N THR A 8 -8.71 -12.76 -3.86
CA THR A 8 -7.29 -12.72 -3.46
C THR A 8 -6.62 -11.36 -3.71
N ALA A 9 -7.08 -10.62 -4.72
CA ALA A 9 -6.60 -9.27 -5.01
C ALA A 9 -7.09 -8.28 -3.94
N ASP A 10 -8.35 -8.39 -3.53
CA ASP A 10 -8.94 -7.57 -2.46
C ASP A 10 -8.23 -7.76 -1.11
N SER A 11 -7.82 -9.00 -0.82
CA SER A 11 -7.06 -9.32 0.40
C SER A 11 -5.68 -8.65 0.40
N SER A 12 -4.98 -8.68 -0.73
CA SER A 12 -3.62 -8.11 -0.84
C SER A 12 -3.64 -6.58 -0.84
N TRP A 13 -4.67 -5.97 -1.41
CA TRP A 13 -4.89 -4.52 -1.36
C TRP A 13 -5.19 -4.04 0.06
N THR A 14 -6.05 -4.76 0.78
CA THR A 14 -6.38 -4.42 2.18
C THR A 14 -5.14 -4.50 3.07
N ILE A 15 -4.36 -5.58 2.97
CA ILE A 15 -3.11 -5.75 3.71
C ILE A 15 -2.09 -4.64 3.34
N PHE A 16 -2.04 -4.23 2.07
CA PHE A 16 -1.16 -3.15 1.66
C PHE A 16 -1.52 -1.83 2.34
N ILE A 17 -2.81 -1.47 2.37
CA ILE A 17 -3.29 -0.27 3.06
C ILE A 17 -2.99 -0.34 4.55
N GLU A 18 -3.22 -1.48 5.20
CA GLU A 18 -2.92 -1.66 6.62
C GLU A 18 -1.45 -1.43 6.92
N ILE A 19 -0.54 -2.08 6.18
CA ILE A 19 0.91 -1.93 6.36
C ILE A 19 1.35 -0.49 6.06
N LEU A 20 0.80 0.12 5.01
CA LEU A 20 1.09 1.52 4.65
C LEU A 20 0.62 2.48 5.74
N SER A 21 -0.58 2.26 6.28
CA SER A 21 -1.13 3.08 7.37
C SER A 21 -0.33 2.94 8.65
N ASP A 22 0.08 1.72 9.02
CA ASP A 22 0.93 1.48 10.19
C ASP A 22 2.27 2.20 10.04
N GLU A 23 2.92 2.11 8.88
CA GLU A 23 4.22 2.75 8.65
C GLU A 23 4.11 4.28 8.63
N PHE A 24 3.06 4.84 7.99
CA PHE A 24 2.78 6.27 8.04
C PHE A 24 2.52 6.74 9.47
N THR A 25 1.73 5.98 10.25
CA THR A 25 1.42 6.32 11.65
C THR A 25 2.69 6.26 12.51
N ALA A 26 3.55 5.26 12.30
CA ALA A 26 4.82 5.14 13.02
C ALA A 26 5.80 6.28 12.70
N LYS A 27 5.82 6.76 11.45
CA LYS A 27 6.71 7.85 10.99
C LYS A 27 6.20 9.25 11.30
N THR A 28 4.90 9.49 11.13
CA THR A 28 4.30 10.83 11.14
C THR A 28 3.38 11.08 12.34
N GLY A 29 2.91 10.01 13.00
CA GLY A 29 1.87 10.07 14.03
C GLY A 29 0.45 10.13 13.48
N PHE A 30 0.25 10.19 12.15
CA PHE A 30 -1.05 10.25 11.50
C PHE A 30 -1.25 9.11 10.50
N GLY A 31 -2.51 8.72 10.28
CA GLY A 31 -2.86 7.70 9.30
C GLY A 31 -2.57 8.12 7.87
N VAL A 32 -2.43 7.13 6.97
CA VAL A 32 -2.01 7.34 5.58
C VAL A 32 -2.84 8.38 4.82
N TYR A 33 -4.17 8.39 5.01
CA TYR A 33 -5.07 9.31 4.31
C TYR A 33 -5.02 10.76 4.82
N ALA A 34 -4.27 11.04 5.90
CA ALA A 34 -3.98 12.41 6.30
C ALA A 34 -2.93 13.06 5.37
N HIS A 35 -2.11 12.25 4.71
CA HIS A 35 -0.97 12.70 3.92
C HIS A 35 -1.14 12.45 2.42
N ILE A 36 -1.72 11.31 2.04
CA ILE A 36 -1.87 10.95 0.63
C ILE A 36 -3.33 10.67 0.24
N THR A 37 -3.65 10.93 -1.02
CA THR A 37 -5.00 10.67 -1.52
C THR A 37 -5.20 9.18 -1.81
N PRO A 38 -6.45 8.68 -1.85
CA PRO A 38 -6.72 7.30 -2.26
C PRO A 38 -6.17 6.96 -3.65
N THR A 39 -6.09 7.94 -4.55
CA THR A 39 -5.47 7.78 -5.87
C THR A 39 -3.97 7.51 -5.75
N ASP A 40 -3.27 8.21 -4.85
CA ASP A 40 -1.84 8.00 -4.61
C ASP A 40 -1.56 6.63 -4.01
N VAL A 41 -2.41 6.16 -3.10
CA VAL A 41 -2.33 4.80 -2.53
C VAL A 41 -2.46 3.75 -3.63
N ASN A 42 -3.40 3.93 -4.56
CA ASN A 42 -3.58 3.02 -5.69
C ASN A 42 -2.36 3.03 -6.61
N GLN A 43 -1.79 4.20 -6.91
CA GLN A 43 -0.55 4.31 -7.67
C GLN A 43 0.62 3.60 -6.97
N ALA A 44 0.78 3.78 -5.66
CA ALA A 44 1.81 3.10 -4.87
C ALA A 44 1.65 1.57 -4.92
N TYR A 45 0.41 1.07 -4.85
CA TYR A 45 0.15 -0.37 -4.95
C TYR A 45 0.43 -0.93 -6.35
N GLN A 46 0.10 -0.19 -7.41
CA GLN A 46 0.47 -0.58 -8.78
C GLN A 46 2.00 -0.65 -8.94
N GLN A 47 2.73 0.32 -8.36
CA GLN A 47 4.20 0.27 -8.34
C GLN A 47 4.75 -0.90 -7.54
N TYR A 48 4.10 -1.25 -6.43
CA TYR A 48 4.42 -2.46 -5.67
C TYR A 48 4.22 -3.71 -6.53
N GLN A 49 3.10 -3.85 -7.25
CA GLN A 49 2.85 -5.02 -8.12
C GLN A 49 3.89 -5.17 -9.23
N LEU A 50 4.44 -4.07 -9.74
CA LEU A 50 5.51 -4.07 -10.74
C LEU A 50 6.88 -4.42 -10.13
N ARG A 51 7.06 -4.23 -8.82
CA ARG A 51 8.29 -4.59 -8.10
C ARG A 51 8.16 -6.00 -7.54
N ASN A 52 9.11 -6.87 -7.90
CA ASN A 52 9.25 -8.18 -7.28
C ASN A 52 9.96 -8.07 -5.91
N ALA A 53 9.37 -7.30 -4.99
CA ALA A 53 9.90 -7.01 -3.66
C ALA A 53 8.85 -7.33 -2.59
N PRO A 54 9.27 -7.68 -1.36
CA PRO A 54 8.32 -7.89 -0.27
C PRO A 54 7.59 -6.59 0.10
N MET A 55 6.27 -6.68 0.31
CA MET A 55 5.37 -5.55 0.54
C MET A 55 5.86 -4.58 1.63
N ARG A 56 6.29 -5.12 2.78
CA ARG A 56 6.82 -4.31 3.89
C ARG A 56 8.05 -3.49 3.50
N LEU A 57 8.93 -4.06 2.68
CA LEU A 57 10.13 -3.37 2.24
C LEU A 57 9.77 -2.25 1.26
N PHE A 58 8.85 -2.52 0.32
CA PHE A 58 8.33 -1.48 -0.57
C PHE A 58 7.70 -0.32 0.21
N VAL A 59 6.79 -0.61 1.14
CA VAL A 59 6.09 0.40 1.95
C VAL A 59 7.09 1.24 2.75
N ARG A 60 8.04 0.60 3.43
CA ARG A 60 9.06 1.33 4.22
C ARG A 60 9.87 2.30 3.37
N GLU A 61 10.31 1.87 2.19
CA GLU A 61 11.03 2.74 1.26
C GLU A 61 10.13 3.84 0.69
N TYR A 62 8.85 3.55 0.42
CA TYR A 62 7.87 4.54 -0.03
C TYR A 62 7.64 5.64 1.01
N VAL A 63 7.34 5.28 2.25
CA VAL A 63 7.14 6.24 3.35
C VAL A 63 8.42 7.01 3.64
N ARG A 64 9.61 6.38 3.51
CA ARG A 64 10.89 7.06 3.68
C ARG A 64 11.19 8.11 2.61
N HIS A 65 10.75 7.91 1.37
CA HIS A 65 10.88 8.94 0.33
C HIS A 65 9.83 10.05 0.47
N TYR A 66 8.71 9.76 1.12
CA TYR A 66 7.62 10.70 1.32
C TYR A 66 7.85 11.65 2.52
N VAL A 67 8.52 11.18 3.59
CA VAL A 67 8.82 11.91 4.84
C VAL A 67 10.31 11.89 5.14
#